data_AF-A0A0N4TDP8-F1
#
_entry.id   AF-A0A0N4TDP8-F1
#
_cell.length_a   1.000
_cell.length_b   1.000
_cell.length_c   1.000
_cell.angle_alpha   90.00
_cell.angle_beta   90.00
_cell.angle_gamma   90.00
#
_symmetry.space_group_name_H-M   'P 1'
#
loop_
_entity.id
_entity.type
_entity.pdbx_description
1 polymer ?
#
loop_
_entity_poly.entity_id
_entity_poly.type
_entity_poly.pdbx_seq_one_letter_code
_entity_poly.pdbx_strand_id
1 'polypeptide(L)'
;MAIVARRLPLPISFFEPLTVLQVLCEELRYSGQTLNRAISAYDPLDRIAYVTAFAVSSYSGMVCRKQKPFNPLLGETFDYVSNEGWKYHAEQVSSFHKY
;
A
#
# COMPACT_ATOMS: atom_id res chain seq x y z
N MET A 1 1.74 20.42 -15.14
CA MET A 1 0.84 21.10 -14.17
C MET A 1 0.92 20.48 -12.76
N ALA A 2 2.11 20.19 -12.22
CA ALA A 2 2.28 19.54 -10.90
C ALA A 2 3.25 20.27 -9.95
N ILE A 3 3.67 21.49 -10.29
CA ILE A 3 4.72 22.22 -9.54
C ILE A 3 4.14 23.24 -8.54
N VAL A 4 2.85 23.63 -8.66
CA VAL A 4 2.28 24.73 -7.85
C VAL A 4 1.65 24.26 -6.52
N ALA A 5 1.40 22.96 -6.31
CA ALA A 5 0.66 22.49 -5.13
C ALA A 5 1.51 22.05 -3.91
N ARG A 6 2.85 22.18 -3.94
CA ARG A 6 3.73 21.57 -2.91
C ARG A 6 4.01 22.42 -1.68
N ARG A 7 3.61 23.70 -1.63
CA ARG A 7 3.98 24.64 -0.54
C ARG A 7 2.80 25.25 0.21
N LEU A 8 1.56 24.82 -0.08
CA LEU A 8 0.39 25.32 0.63
C LEU A 8 -0.10 24.26 1.62
N PRO A 9 -0.32 24.61 2.90
CA PRO A 9 -0.95 23.70 3.83
C PRO A 9 -2.36 23.38 3.31
N LEU A 10 -2.65 22.09 3.14
CA LEU A 10 -3.98 21.62 2.80
C LEU A 10 -4.79 21.46 4.10
N PRO A 11 -6.11 21.72 4.09
CA PRO A 11 -6.96 21.45 5.24
C PRO A 11 -6.94 19.98 5.64
N ILE A 12 -7.04 19.69 6.93
CA ILE A 12 -7.02 18.32 7.48
C ILE A 12 -8.08 17.39 6.86
N SER A 13 -9.22 17.94 6.43
CA SER A 13 -10.30 17.21 5.77
C SER A 13 -9.93 16.60 4.43
N PHE A 14 -8.84 17.04 3.79
CA PHE A 14 -8.32 16.45 2.56
C PHE A 14 -7.51 15.17 2.81
N PHE A 15 -7.15 14.88 4.07
CA PHE A 15 -6.34 13.73 4.43
C PHE A 15 -7.18 12.61 5.04
N GLU A 16 -6.83 11.38 4.70
CA GLU A 16 -7.31 10.20 5.43
C GLU A 16 -6.40 9.97 6.65
N PRO A 17 -6.89 9.33 7.72
CA PRO A 17 -6.12 9.11 8.95
C PRO A 17 -5.11 7.96 8.81
N LEU A 18 -4.43 7.86 7.67
CA LEU A 18 -3.41 6.86 7.37
C LEU A 18 -2.18 7.51 6.74
N THR A 19 -1.00 6.96 7.04
CA THR A 19 0.23 7.32 6.31
C THR A 19 0.38 6.44 5.07
N VAL A 20 1.21 6.86 4.11
CA VAL A 20 1.48 6.06 2.90
C VAL A 20 1.97 4.66 3.25
N LEU A 21 2.73 4.48 4.33
CA LEU A 21 3.23 3.16 4.76
C LEU A 21 2.08 2.21 5.10
N GLN A 22 1.04 2.72 5.75
CA GLN A 22 -0.16 1.94 6.10
C GLN A 22 -1.00 1.63 4.86
N VAL A 23 -1.17 2.60 3.96
CA VAL A 23 -1.90 2.40 2.70
C VAL A 23 -1.25 1.31 1.84
N LEU A 24 0.08 1.30 1.73
CA LEU A 24 0.81 0.24 1.01
C LEU A 24 0.63 -1.13 1.68
N CYS A 25 0.53 -1.19 3.00
CA CYS A 25 0.21 -2.44 3.69
C CYS A 25 -1.21 -2.94 3.34
N GLU A 26 -2.19 -2.05 3.13
CA GLU A 26 -3.54 -2.46 2.73
C GLU A 26 -3.60 -3.09 1.34
N GLU A 27 -2.69 -2.71 0.42
CA GLU A 27 -2.60 -3.32 -0.91
C GLU A 27 -2.28 -4.82 -0.84
N LEU A 28 -1.72 -5.28 0.28
CA LEU A 28 -1.37 -6.69 0.54
C LEU A 28 -2.53 -7.48 1.16
N ARG A 29 -3.71 -6.90 1.35
CA ARG A 29 -4.86 -7.53 2.04
C ARG A 29 -5.27 -8.89 1.48
N TYR A 30 -5.10 -9.11 0.19
CA TYR A 30 -5.47 -10.38 -0.47
C TYR A 30 -4.28 -11.32 -0.69
N SER A 31 -3.10 -10.98 -0.15
CA SER A 31 -1.87 -11.77 -0.36
C SER A 31 -2.02 -13.22 0.07
N GLY A 32 -2.56 -13.52 1.26
CA GLY A 32 -2.73 -14.92 1.66
C GLY A 32 -3.77 -15.65 0.81
N GLN A 33 -4.88 -15.03 0.43
CA GLN A 33 -5.90 -15.68 -0.41
C GLN A 33 -5.39 -15.99 -1.84
N THR A 34 -4.55 -15.13 -2.40
CA THR A 34 -4.06 -15.23 -3.78
C THR A 34 -2.74 -16.01 -3.84
N LEU A 35 -1.74 -15.62 -3.06
CA LEU A 35 -0.41 -16.22 -3.10
C LEU A 35 -0.39 -17.64 -2.52
N ASN A 36 -1.20 -17.96 -1.49
CA ASN A 36 -1.29 -19.35 -1.02
C ASN A 36 -1.88 -20.26 -2.09
N ARG A 37 -2.87 -19.79 -2.86
CA ARG A 37 -3.42 -20.54 -4.01
C ARG A 37 -2.40 -20.67 -5.13
N ALA A 38 -1.60 -19.64 -5.39
CA ALA A 38 -0.52 -19.70 -6.36
C ALA A 38 0.53 -20.76 -5.99
N ILE A 39 0.87 -20.88 -4.69
CA ILE A 39 1.80 -21.89 -4.18
C ILE A 39 1.23 -23.31 -4.34
N SER A 40 -0.06 -23.50 -4.09
CA SER A 40 -0.73 -24.80 -4.24
C SER A 40 -1.07 -25.18 -5.68
N ALA A 41 -0.90 -24.29 -6.65
CA ALA A 41 -1.27 -24.53 -8.03
C ALA A 41 -0.23 -25.41 -8.76
N TYR A 42 -0.70 -26.53 -9.31
CA TYR A 42 0.12 -27.45 -10.12
C TYR A 42 0.43 -26.87 -11.51
N ASP A 43 -0.62 -26.42 -12.22
CA ASP A 43 -0.48 -25.81 -13.54
C ASP A 43 0.23 -24.45 -13.44
N PRO A 44 1.33 -24.23 -14.20
CA PRO A 44 1.95 -22.92 -14.34
C PRO A 44 1.00 -21.79 -14.76
N LEU A 45 -0.02 -22.07 -15.58
CA LEU A 45 -0.99 -21.06 -16.02
C LEU A 45 -1.90 -20.60 -14.88
N ASP A 46 -2.39 -21.53 -14.05
CA ASP A 46 -3.15 -21.19 -12.86
C ASP A 46 -2.32 -20.40 -11.86
N ARG A 47 -1.05 -20.80 -11.67
CA ARG A 47 -0.12 -20.10 -10.77
C ARG A 47 0.08 -18.65 -11.19
N ILE A 48 0.34 -18.38 -12.47
CA ILE A 48 0.49 -17.00 -12.94
C ILE A 48 -0.84 -16.23 -12.89
N ALA A 49 -1.97 -16.89 -13.11
CA ALA A 49 -3.29 -16.27 -12.95
C ALA A 49 -3.51 -15.78 -11.51
N TYR A 50 -3.16 -16.57 -10.49
CA TYR A 50 -3.26 -16.16 -9.09
C TYR A 50 -2.28 -15.02 -8.72
N VAL A 51 -1.05 -15.04 -9.23
CA VAL A 51 -0.09 -13.93 -9.04
C VAL A 51 -0.59 -12.65 -9.72
N THR A 52 -1.21 -12.77 -10.89
CA THR A 52 -1.81 -11.64 -11.59
C THR A 52 -3.01 -11.09 -10.82
N ALA A 53 -3.87 -11.97 -10.29
CA ALA A 53 -4.99 -11.59 -9.44
C ALA A 53 -4.51 -10.85 -8.17
N PHE A 54 -3.41 -11.29 -7.55
CA PHE A 54 -2.76 -10.58 -6.46
C PHE A 54 -2.35 -9.15 -6.87
N ALA A 55 -1.63 -9.00 -7.98
CA ALA A 55 -1.16 -7.71 -8.47
C ALA A 55 -2.30 -6.72 -8.79
N VAL A 56 -3.45 -7.22 -9.26
CA VAL A 56 -4.63 -6.40 -9.56
C VAL A 56 -5.49 -6.14 -8.31
N SER A 57 -5.43 -7.00 -7.29
CA SER A 57 -6.27 -6.86 -6.10
C SER A 57 -6.02 -5.58 -5.28
N SER A 58 -4.83 -4.96 -5.41
CA SER A 58 -4.49 -3.69 -4.75
C SER A 58 -5.44 -2.54 -5.13
N TYR A 59 -5.97 -2.55 -6.37
CA TYR A 59 -6.90 -1.53 -6.86
C TYR A 59 -8.27 -1.57 -6.17
N SER A 60 -8.62 -2.67 -5.51
CA SER A 60 -9.92 -2.81 -4.83
C SER A 60 -10.14 -1.78 -3.72
N GLY A 61 -9.06 -1.33 -3.06
CA GLY A 61 -9.12 -0.29 -2.04
C GLY A 61 -9.22 1.14 -2.59
N MET A 62 -8.87 1.35 -3.87
CA MET A 62 -8.78 2.69 -4.46
C MET A 62 -10.15 3.27 -4.80
N VAL A 63 -11.15 2.44 -5.08
CA VAL A 63 -12.50 2.87 -5.50
C VAL A 63 -13.17 3.76 -4.45
N CYS A 64 -12.88 3.53 -3.17
CA CYS A 64 -13.50 4.25 -2.05
C CYS A 64 -12.61 5.37 -1.49
N ARG A 65 -11.35 5.49 -1.93
CA ARG A 65 -10.36 6.40 -1.35
C ARG A 65 -10.37 7.74 -2.07
N LYS A 66 -11.01 8.75 -1.45
CA LYS A 66 -11.11 10.12 -1.98
C LYS A 66 -10.10 11.10 -1.37
N GLN A 67 -9.53 10.73 -0.24
CA GLN A 67 -8.62 11.57 0.54
C GLN A 67 -7.17 11.12 0.32
N LYS A 68 -6.23 12.05 0.53
CA LYS A 68 -4.80 11.80 0.40
C LYS A 68 -4.25 11.22 1.71
N PRO A 69 -3.43 10.15 1.71
CA PRO A 69 -2.74 9.74 2.92
C PRO A 69 -1.71 10.77 3.38
N PHE A 70 -1.41 10.78 4.68
CA PHE A 70 -0.32 11.58 5.22
C PHE A 70 1.00 11.15 4.60
N ASN A 71 1.82 12.15 4.26
CA ASN A 71 3.19 11.89 3.86
C ASN A 71 3.99 11.46 5.10
N PRO A 72 4.58 10.26 5.12
CA PRO A 72 5.34 9.80 6.27
C PRO A 72 6.52 10.73 6.59
N LEU A 73 6.92 10.78 7.86
CA LEU A 73 8.15 11.46 8.27
C LEU A 73 9.38 10.65 7.79
N LEU A 74 10.52 11.30 7.57
CA LEU A 74 11.76 10.59 7.26
C LEU A 74 12.13 9.67 8.43
N GLY A 75 12.35 8.38 8.16
CA GLY A 75 12.58 7.36 9.18
C GLY A 75 11.33 6.90 9.93
N GLU A 76 10.12 7.36 9.56
CA GLU A 76 8.89 6.75 10.04
C GLU A 76 8.85 5.28 9.59
N THR A 77 8.45 4.39 10.51
CA THR A 77 8.28 2.96 10.25
C THR A 77 6.85 2.52 10.48
N PHE A 78 6.45 1.47 9.77
CA PHE A 78 5.20 0.77 10.00
C PHE A 78 5.40 -0.74 9.95
N ASP A 79 4.98 -1.40 11.02
CA ASP A 79 5.00 -2.85 11.18
C ASP A 79 3.57 -3.39 11.26
N TYR A 80 3.32 -4.51 10.57
CA TYR A 80 2.02 -5.17 10.61
C TYR A 80 2.17 -6.70 10.57
N VAL A 81 1.32 -7.38 11.33
CA VAL A 81 1.15 -8.82 11.28
C VAL A 81 -0.30 -9.09 10.94
N SER A 82 -0.53 -9.79 9.84
CA SER A 82 -1.87 -10.16 9.43
C SER A 82 -2.43 -11.31 10.27
N ASN A 83 -3.76 -11.43 10.25
CA ASN A 83 -4.45 -12.59 10.82
C ASN A 83 -4.06 -13.91 10.12
N GLU A 84 -3.57 -13.83 8.88
CA GLU A 84 -3.11 -14.96 8.07
C GLU A 84 -1.62 -15.29 8.31
N GLY A 85 -0.92 -14.53 9.17
CA GLY A 85 0.44 -14.78 9.62
C GLY A 85 1.56 -14.15 8.79
N TRP A 86 1.26 -13.52 7.65
CA TRP A 86 2.25 -12.73 6.92
C TRP A 86 2.59 -11.44 7.67
N LYS A 87 3.84 -10.99 7.55
CA LYS A 87 4.39 -9.81 8.22
C LYS A 87 4.81 -8.77 7.20
N TYR A 88 4.61 -7.50 7.52
CA TYR A 88 5.00 -6.36 6.72
C TYR A 88 5.80 -5.39 7.57
N HIS A 89 6.86 -4.87 6.96
CA HIS A 89 7.71 -3.84 7.52
C HIS A 89 7.99 -2.81 6.41
N ALA A 90 7.80 -1.54 6.71
CA ALA A 90 8.15 -0.46 5.81
C ALA A 90 8.74 0.73 6.55
N GLU A 91 9.63 1.44 5.87
CA GLU A 91 10.28 2.65 6.35
C GLU A 91 10.25 3.72 5.27
N GLN A 92 10.01 4.97 5.66
CA GLN A 92 10.23 6.12 4.80
C GLN A 92 11.73 6.45 4.71
N VAL A 93 12.42 5.82 3.75
CA VAL A 93 13.88 5.94 3.57
C VAL A 93 14.34 7.25 2.92
N SER A 94 13.43 8.03 2.34
CA SER A 94 13.77 9.28 1.68
C SER A 94 12.65 10.31 1.81
N SER A 95 13.02 11.59 1.83
CA SER A 95 12.09 12.70 1.80
C SER A 95 12.69 13.81 0.95
N PHE A 96 11.85 14.60 0.30
CA PHE A 96 12.30 15.74 -0.51
C PHE A 96 12.75 16.95 0.34
N HIS A 97 12.81 16.81 1.67
CA HIS A 97 13.37 17.80 2.58
C HIS A 97 14.90 17.76 2.50
N LYS A 98 15.45 18.35 1.44
CA LYS A 98 16.81 18.91 1.49
C LYS A 98 16.66 20.37 1.93
N TYR A 99 16.94 20.59 3.23
CA TYR A 99 16.97 21.87 3.94
C TYR A 99 15.61 22.53 4.20
#